data_AF-D7LYD1-F1
#
_entry.id   AF-D7LYD1-F1
#
_cell.length_a   1.000
_cell.length_b   1.000
_cell.length_c   1.000
_cell.angle_alpha   90.00
_cell.angle_beta   90.00
_cell.angle_gamma   90.00
#
_symmetry.space_group_name_H-M   'P 1'
#
loop_
_entity.id
_entity.type
_entity.pdbx_description
1 polymer ?
#
loop_
_entity_poly.entity_id
_entity_poly.type
_entity_poly.pdbx_seq_one_letter_code
_entity_poly.pdbx_strand_id
1 'polypeptide(L)' 'MVDYWGIELKIGTRYGASVRKQIKKMEVSQHSKYFCEFCRKYAVKRKALGIWGCKY' A
#
# COMPACT_ATOMS: atom_id res chain seq x y z
N MET A 1 -2.69 -0.17 10.31
CA MET A 1 -1.83 0.56 11.24
C MET A 1 -0.41 0.24 10.85
N VAL A 2 0.10 0.94 9.83
CA VAL A 2 1.53 0.95 9.53
C VAL A 2 1.95 2.32 10.01
N ASP A 3 2.10 2.42 11.33
CA ASP A 3 2.10 3.71 12.01
C ASP A 3 3.55 4.19 12.15
N TYR A 4 3.74 5.43 11.72
CA TYR A 4 4.83 6.38 12.06
C TYR A 4 6.26 6.11 11.56
N TRP A 5 6.74 4.87 11.45
CA TRP A 5 8.11 4.55 11.04
C TRP A 5 8.13 3.92 9.63
N GLY A 6 7.76 4.74 8.62
CA GLY A 6 7.47 4.32 7.24
C GLY A 6 8.48 3.34 6.61
N ILE A 7 8.02 2.58 5.62
CA ILE A 7 8.70 1.50 4.86
C ILE A 7 10.21 1.66 4.62
N GLU A 8 10.70 2.89 4.52
CA GLU A 8 12.12 3.22 4.48
C GLU A 8 12.93 2.57 5.61
N LEU A 9 12.32 2.36 6.77
CA LEU A 9 12.95 1.75 7.94
C LEU A 9 12.99 0.22 7.87
N LYS A 10 12.06 -0.41 7.16
CA LYS A 10 12.11 -1.85 6.85
C LYS A 10 13.29 -2.18 5.93
N ILE A 11 13.62 -1.29 5.01
CA ILE A 11 14.70 -1.47 4.03
C ILE A 11 16.04 -0.99 4.61
N GLY A 12 16.01 0.02 5.50
CA GLY A 12 17.17 0.63 6.12
C GLY A 12 18.01 1.42 5.11
N THR A 13 19.32 1.50 5.34
CA THR A 13 20.24 2.29 4.50
C THR A 13 20.47 1.70 3.10
N ARG A 14 20.03 0.46 2.87
CA ARG A 14 20.28 -0.31 1.64
C ARG A 14 19.55 0.28 0.41
N TYR A 15 20.06 -0.06 -0.77
CA TYR A 15 19.46 0.20 -2.10
C TYR A 15 19.34 1.67 -2.55
N GLY A 16 19.82 2.62 -1.75
CA GLY A 16 19.87 4.05 -2.12
C GLY A 16 18.52 4.78 -2.03
N ALA A 17 18.57 6.12 -2.02
CA ALA A 17 17.39 6.94 -1.73
C ALA A 17 16.34 6.95 -2.86
N SER A 18 16.76 6.89 -4.12
CA SER A 18 15.86 6.91 -5.29
C SER A 18 14.95 5.68 -5.32
N VAL A 19 15.53 4.49 -5.16
CA VAL A 19 14.81 3.21 -5.13
C VAL A 19 13.83 3.16 -3.95
N ARG A 20 14.25 3.60 -2.76
CA ARG A 20 13.37 3.65 -1.58
C ARG A 20 12.15 4.56 -1.80
N LYS A 21 12.33 5.70 -2.47
CA LYS A 21 11.20 6.60 -2.81
C LYS A 21 10.20 5.95 -3.77
N GLN A 22 10.66 5.19 -4.76
CA GLN A 22 9.78 4.48 -5.69
C GLN A 22 9.00 3.36 -4.98
N ILE A 23 9.69 2.54 -4.18
CA ILE A 23 9.07 1.44 -3.42
C ILE A 23 8.01 1.98 -2.46
N LYS A 24 8.31 3.08 -1.76
CA LYS A 24 7.35 3.71 -0.84
C LYS A 24 6.04 4.07 -1.54
N LYS A 25 6.09 4.65 -2.75
CA LYS A 25 4.88 4.99 -3.52
C LYS A 25 4.05 3.74 -3.83
N MET A 26 4.69 2.68 -4.32
CA MET A 26 4.02 1.42 -4.68
C MET A 26 3.42 0.73 -3.45
N GLU A 27 4.17 0.65 -2.36
CA GLU A 27 3.76 -0.03 -1.13
C GLU A 27 2.59 0.70 -0.44
N VAL A 28 2.60 2.05 -0.45
CA VAL A 28 1.47 2.86 0.04
C VAL A 28 0.23 2.58 -0.80
N SER A 29 0.34 2.57 -2.13
CA SER A 29 -0.80 2.25 -2.99
C SER A 29 -1.34 0.83 -2.75
N GLN A 30 -0.46 -0.15 -2.58
CA GLN A 30 -0.86 -1.54 -2.34
C GLN A 30 -1.59 -1.74 -1.01
N HIS A 31 -1.18 -1.05 0.06
CA HIS A 31 -1.76 -1.18 1.40
C HIS A 31 -2.91 -0.21 1.67
N SER A 32 -3.18 0.71 0.74
CA SER A 32 -4.30 1.65 0.82
C SER A 32 -5.65 0.92 0.71
N LYS A 33 -6.66 1.48 1.38
CA LYS A 33 -8.06 1.11 1.16
C LYS A 33 -8.64 2.01 0.09
N TYR A 34 -9.31 1.43 -0.89
CA TYR A 34 -9.97 2.17 -1.97
C TYR A 34 -11.49 2.16 -1.78
N PHE A 35 -12.13 3.17 -2.35
CA PHE A 35 -13.58 3.28 -2.39
C PHE A 35 -14.17 2.20 -3.31
N CYS A 36 -15.20 1.51 -2.83
CA CYS A 36 -15.96 0.55 -3.61
C CYS A 36 -17.20 1.23 -4.20
N GLU A 37 -17.35 1.21 -5.51
CA GLU A 37 -18.53 1.78 -6.19
C GLU A 37 -19.82 1.02 -5.85
N PHE A 38 -19.72 -0.28 -5.55
CA PHE A 38 -20.87 -1.12 -5.22
C PHE A 38 -21.35 -0.95 -3.78
N CYS A 39 -20.46 -1.09 -2.79
CA CYS A 39 -20.84 -1.01 -1.38
C CYS A 39 -20.73 0.40 -0.78
N ARG A 40 -20.25 1.39 -1.56
CA ARG A 40 -20.07 2.80 -1.20
C ARG A 40 -19.23 3.03 0.07
N LYS A 41 -18.28 2.14 0.32
CA LYS A 41 -17.39 2.18 1.49
C LYS A 41 -15.93 2.04 1.06
N TYR A 42 -15.02 2.58 1.85
CA TYR A 42 -13.57 2.36 1.71
C TYR A 42 -13.20 0.97 2.23
N ALA A 43 -13.49 -0.04 1.43
CA ALA A 43 -13.38 -1.45 1.81
C ALA A 43 -12.56 -2.29 0.82
N VAL A 44 -12.22 -1.74 -0.34
CA VAL A 44 -11.45 -2.44 -1.36
C VAL A 44 -9.99 -2.49 -0.92
N LYS A 45 -9.41 -3.69 -0.91
CA LYS A 45 -7.99 -3.93 -0.65
C LYS A 45 -7.44 -4.91 -1.68
N ARG A 46 -6.13 -4.80 -1.95
CA ARG A 46 -5.44 -5.74 -2.82
C ARG A 46 -5.34 -7.11 -2.14
N LYS A 47 -5.80 -8.16 -2.83
CA LYS A 47 -5.64 -9.56 -2.38
C LYS A 47 -4.43 -10.23 -3.02
N ALA A 48 -4.23 -10.01 -4.32
CA ALA A 48 -3.11 -10.53 -5.10
C ALA A 48 -2.67 -9.52 -6.18
N LEU A 49 -1.73 -9.89 -7.05
CA LEU A 49 -1.39 -9.08 -8.23
C LEU A 49 -2.62 -8.96 -9.15
N GLY A 50 -3.02 -7.74 -9.51
CA GLY A 50 -4.18 -7.47 -10.35
C GLY A 50 -5.56 -7.72 -9.71
N ILE A 51 -5.64 -8.44 -8.59
CA ILE A 51 -6.90 -8.80 -7.94
C ILE A 51 -7.16 -7.91 -6.72
N TRP A 52 -8.29 -7.19 -6.78
CA TRP A 52 -8.79 -6.33 -5.72
C TRP A 52 -10.12 -6.87 -5.20
N GLY A 53 -10.23 -6.96 -3.88
CA GLY A 53 -11.44 -7.46 -3.23
C GLY A 53 -12.03 -6.44 -2.30
N CYS A 54 -13.34 -6.24 -2.39
CA CYS A 54 -14.11 -5.62 -1.33
C CYS A 54 -14.19 -6.58 -0.12
N LYS A 55 -14.09 -6.04 1.10
CA LYS A 55 -14.27 -6.82 2.33
C LYS A 55 -15.73 -7.27 2.54
N TYR A 56 -16.67 -6.46 2.05
CA TYR A 56 -18.11 -6.67 2.17
C TYR A 56 -18.68 -7.29 0.90
#